data_AF-A0AAU4BI96-F1
#
_entry.id   AF-A0AAU4BI96-F1
#
_cell.length_a   1.000
_cell.length_b   1.000
_cell.length_c   1.000
_cell.angle_alpha   90.00
_cell.angle_beta   90.00
_cell.angle_gamma   90.00
#
_symmetry.space_group_name_H-M   'P 1'
#
loop_
_entity.id
_entity.type
_entity.pdbx_description
1 polymer ?
#
loop_
_entity_poly.entity_id
_entity_poly.type
_entity_poly.pdbx_seq_one_letter_code
_entity_poly.pdbx_strand_id
1 'polypeptide(L)'
;MPRLTSYIDMYAGAKGLLSEWLDRAACGGRTDLMDPPLDQRTDARRYTALALCRSCPVRLDCQDWVLGQPGSFTPGWIVGGMTEGEIAKWRLAAGLIPEGYKRCSRCHLVKALDEFYPHALTLDGRQSACGECDRAIQRKRASHVQKGA
;
A
#
# COMPACT_ATOMS: atom_id res chain seq x y z
N MET A 1 15.86 -5.36 33.39
CA MET A 1 14.72 -5.23 32.45
C MET A 1 15.31 -5.07 31.06
N PRO A 2 15.25 -6.06 30.17
CA PRO A 2 15.80 -5.88 28.84
C PRO A 2 14.92 -4.88 28.08
N ARG A 3 15.52 -3.79 27.61
CA ARG A 3 14.90 -2.87 26.65
C ARG A 3 14.61 -3.67 25.38
N LEU A 4 13.35 -3.66 24.95
CA LEU A 4 12.90 -4.26 23.70
C LEU A 4 13.73 -3.69 22.54
N THR A 5 14.66 -4.52 22.05
CA THR A 5 15.38 -4.34 20.80
C THR A 5 14.38 -4.43 19.66
N SER A 6 14.29 -3.31 18.93
CA SER A 6 13.64 -3.01 17.65
C SER A 6 12.52 -3.92 17.11
N TYR A 7 11.45 -3.26 16.64
CA TYR A 7 10.35 -3.84 15.86
C TYR A 7 10.80 -4.66 14.63
N ILE A 8 12.04 -4.48 14.17
CA ILE A 8 12.66 -5.23 13.06
C ILE A 8 13.05 -6.65 13.51
N ASP A 9 13.44 -6.85 14.77
CA ASP A 9 13.85 -8.15 15.31
C ASP A 9 12.66 -9.11 15.49
N MET A 10 11.44 -8.56 15.65
CA MET A 10 10.21 -9.37 15.72
C MET A 10 9.81 -9.98 14.36
N TYR A 11 10.17 -9.34 13.24
CA TYR A 11 9.79 -9.80 11.89
C TYR A 11 10.94 -10.42 11.09
N ALA A 12 12.19 -10.35 11.58
CA ALA A 12 13.31 -11.07 11.00
C ALA A 12 13.11 -12.60 11.02
N GLY A 13 12.27 -13.12 11.91
CA GLY A 13 11.86 -14.53 11.94
C GLY A 13 10.87 -14.96 10.83
N ALA A 14 10.29 -14.02 10.08
CA ALA A 14 9.23 -14.31 9.11
C ALA A 14 9.73 -14.78 7.72
N LYS A 15 11.04 -14.79 7.47
CA LYS A 15 11.57 -15.26 6.17
C LYS A 15 11.38 -16.76 5.93
N GLY A 16 11.17 -17.58 6.97
CA GLY A 16 10.92 -19.02 6.86
C GLY A 16 9.44 -19.45 6.85
N LEU A 17 8.53 -18.58 7.32
CA LEU A 17 7.07 -18.86 7.45
C LEU A 17 6.23 -18.30 6.30
N LEU A 18 6.85 -17.52 5.41
CA LEU A 18 6.18 -16.86 4.30
C LEU A 18 5.74 -17.85 3.20
N SER A 19 6.39 -19.01 3.06
CA SER A 19 6.16 -19.93 1.93
C SER A 19 4.99 -20.91 2.11
N GLU A 20 4.75 -21.46 3.30
CA GLU A 20 3.80 -22.59 3.45
C GLU A 20 2.34 -22.23 3.17
N TRP A 21 1.89 -21.03 3.54
CA TRP A 21 0.52 -20.63 3.25
C TRP A 21 0.38 -20.05 1.83
N LEU A 22 1.43 -19.41 1.29
CA LEU A 22 1.43 -18.89 -0.08
C LEU A 22 1.23 -20.00 -1.13
N ASP A 23 1.79 -21.19 -0.90
CA ASP A 23 1.63 -22.35 -1.80
C ASP A 23 0.18 -22.83 -1.90
N ARG A 24 -0.66 -22.51 -0.90
CA ARG A 24 -2.10 -22.83 -0.87
C ARG A 24 -2.98 -21.66 -1.33
N ALA A 25 -2.39 -20.56 -1.77
CA ALA A 25 -3.14 -19.39 -2.19
C ALA A 25 -3.90 -19.65 -3.51
N ALA A 26 -5.22 -19.49 -3.49
CA ALA A 26 -6.08 -19.67 -4.67
C ALA A 26 -5.73 -18.70 -5.83
N CYS A 27 -5.05 -17.60 -5.52
CA CYS A 27 -4.58 -16.64 -6.51
C CYS A 27 -3.22 -17.00 -7.15
N GLY A 28 -2.58 -18.11 -6.75
CA GLY A 28 -1.33 -18.58 -7.33
C GLY A 28 -1.39 -18.63 -8.86
N GLY A 29 -0.40 -18.01 -9.51
CA GLY A 29 -0.33 -17.92 -10.97
C GLY A 29 -1.30 -16.92 -11.64
N ARG A 30 -2.05 -16.12 -10.88
CA ARG A 30 -3.01 -15.13 -11.41
C ARG A 30 -2.60 -13.67 -11.18
N THR A 31 -1.33 -13.34 -11.43
CA THR A 31 -0.81 -11.97 -11.24
C THR A 31 -1.59 -10.93 -12.06
N ASP A 32 -1.99 -11.27 -13.29
CA ASP A 32 -2.77 -10.40 -14.19
C ASP A 32 -4.20 -10.12 -13.71
N LEU A 33 -4.68 -10.86 -12.69
CA LEU A 33 -5.94 -10.59 -12.02
C LEU A 33 -5.73 -9.76 -10.75
N MET A 34 -4.70 -10.11 -9.97
CA MET A 34 -4.46 -9.52 -8.65
C MET A 34 -3.76 -8.16 -8.71
N ASP A 35 -2.92 -7.94 -9.71
CA ASP A 35 -2.19 -6.69 -9.94
C ASP A 35 -2.05 -6.37 -11.44
N PRO A 36 -3.16 -6.15 -12.17
CA PRO A 36 -3.11 -5.83 -13.58
C PRO A 36 -2.53 -4.42 -13.82
N PRO A 37 -2.08 -4.16 -15.06
CA PRO A 37 -1.76 -2.82 -15.56
C PRO A 37 -2.89 -1.82 -15.28
N LEU A 38 -2.54 -0.53 -15.12
CA LEU A 38 -3.50 0.51 -14.69
C LEU A 38 -4.69 0.66 -15.64
N ASP A 39 -4.47 0.57 -16.95
CA ASP A 39 -5.49 0.61 -18.00
C ASP A 39 -6.47 -0.58 -17.96
N GLN A 40 -6.08 -1.64 -17.26
CA GLN A 40 -6.85 -2.87 -17.09
C GLN A 40 -7.60 -2.96 -15.75
N ARG A 41 -7.45 -1.96 -14.87
CA ARG A 41 -8.09 -1.91 -13.54
C ARG A 41 -9.54 -1.44 -13.63
N THR A 42 -10.43 -2.35 -14.02
CA THR A 42 -11.89 -2.08 -14.06
C THR A 42 -12.60 -2.58 -12.81
N ASP A 43 -13.80 -2.06 -12.55
CA ASP A 43 -14.62 -2.53 -11.41
C ASP A 43 -14.98 -4.01 -11.52
N ALA A 44 -15.29 -4.50 -12.72
CA ALA A 44 -15.57 -5.93 -12.93
C ALA A 44 -14.38 -6.81 -12.53
N ARG A 45 -13.16 -6.43 -12.95
CA ARG A 45 -11.93 -7.16 -12.57
C ARG A 45 -11.68 -7.06 -11.07
N ARG A 46 -11.91 -5.89 -10.47
CA ARG A 46 -11.80 -5.67 -9.03
C ARG A 46 -12.72 -6.61 -8.26
N TYR A 47 -13.99 -6.71 -8.67
CA TYR A 47 -14.95 -7.61 -8.03
C TYR A 47 -14.54 -9.08 -8.18
N THR A 48 -14.05 -9.49 -9.35
CA THR A 48 -13.53 -10.85 -9.58
C THR A 48 -12.34 -11.16 -8.67
N ALA A 49 -11.36 -10.26 -8.59
CA ALA A 49 -10.18 -10.43 -7.75
C ALA A 49 -10.54 -10.46 -6.25
N LEU A 50 -11.45 -9.59 -5.80
CA LEU A 50 -11.96 -9.58 -4.43
C LEU A 50 -12.72 -10.87 -4.11
N ALA A 51 -13.57 -11.37 -5.02
CA ALA A 51 -14.31 -12.61 -4.82
C ALA A 51 -13.35 -13.80 -4.66
N LEU A 52 -12.35 -13.92 -5.54
CA LEU A 52 -11.32 -14.96 -5.46
C LEU A 52 -10.54 -14.88 -4.13
N CYS A 53 -10.11 -13.67 -3.74
CA CYS A 53 -9.42 -13.51 -2.46
C CYS A 53 -10.31 -13.85 -1.27
N ARG A 54 -11.59 -13.44 -1.29
CA ARG A 54 -12.53 -13.63 -0.18
C ARG A 54 -12.85 -15.11 0.06
N SER A 55 -12.80 -15.94 -0.97
CA SER A 55 -12.94 -17.39 -0.89
C SER A 55 -11.62 -18.16 -0.71
N CYS A 56 -10.46 -17.47 -0.72
CA CYS A 56 -9.15 -18.11 -0.62
C CYS A 56 -8.96 -18.77 0.76
N PRO A 57 -8.50 -20.03 0.83
CA PRO A 57 -8.36 -20.77 2.09
C PRO A 57 -7.34 -20.16 3.05
N VAL A 58 -6.39 -19.38 2.52
CA VAL A 58 -5.33 -18.70 3.28
C VAL A 58 -5.55 -17.19 3.39
N ARG A 59 -6.82 -16.74 3.25
CA ARG A 59 -7.15 -15.32 3.28
C ARG A 59 -6.72 -14.64 4.58
N LEU A 60 -6.96 -15.27 5.73
CA LEU A 60 -6.65 -14.68 7.04
C LEU A 60 -5.13 -14.54 7.22
N ASP A 61 -4.37 -15.58 6.90
CA ASP A 61 -2.89 -15.52 6.90
C ASP A 61 -2.37 -14.40 5.98
N CYS A 62 -2.96 -14.25 4.80
CA CYS A 62 -2.64 -13.18 3.86
C CYS A 62 -2.98 -11.78 4.40
N GLN A 63 -4.09 -11.64 5.13
CA GLN A 63 -4.51 -10.39 5.77
C GLN A 63 -3.53 -9.99 6.87
N ASP A 64 -3.19 -10.92 7.76
CA ASP A 64 -2.24 -10.69 8.84
C ASP A 64 -0.87 -10.32 8.27
N TRP A 65 -0.43 -11.05 7.25
CA TRP A 65 0.82 -10.76 6.56
C TRP A 65 0.86 -9.35 5.98
N VAL A 66 -0.16 -8.92 5.22
CA VAL A 66 -0.15 -7.59 4.60
C VAL A 66 -0.27 -6.48 5.64
N LEU A 67 -1.09 -6.66 6.67
CA LEU A 67 -1.27 -5.66 7.72
C LEU A 67 0.00 -5.50 8.57
N GLY A 68 0.75 -6.60 8.79
CA GLY A 68 2.04 -6.59 9.47
C GLY A 68 3.21 -6.03 8.65
N GLN A 69 3.06 -5.85 7.34
CA GLN A 69 4.12 -5.26 6.52
C GLN A 69 4.38 -3.79 6.92
N PRO A 70 5.64 -3.31 6.83
CA PRO A 70 5.98 -1.92 7.06
C PRO A 70 5.12 -0.97 6.21
N GLY A 71 4.88 0.24 6.72
CA GLY A 71 4.09 1.25 6.02
C GLY A 71 4.60 1.60 4.62
N SER A 72 5.88 1.32 4.30
CA SER A 72 6.48 1.48 2.98
C SER A 72 6.05 0.40 1.97
N PHE A 73 5.49 -0.72 2.40
CA PHE A 73 4.99 -1.77 1.53
C PHE A 73 3.69 -1.34 0.83
N THR A 74 3.74 -1.20 -0.50
CA THR A 74 2.57 -1.21 -1.37
C THR A 74 2.24 -2.66 -1.69
N PRO A 75 1.27 -3.27 -1.01
CA PRO A 75 0.65 -4.44 -1.62
C PRO A 75 0.07 -4.00 -2.97
N GLY A 76 0.15 -4.84 -4.00
CA GLY A 76 -0.45 -4.57 -5.31
C GLY A 76 -1.97 -4.32 -5.24
N TRP A 77 -2.63 -4.27 -6.40
CA TRP A 77 -4.01 -3.80 -6.50
C TRP A 77 -5.01 -4.48 -5.53
N ILE A 78 -4.98 -5.82 -5.41
CA ILE A 78 -5.79 -6.59 -4.46
C ILE A 78 -4.91 -7.59 -3.70
N VAL A 79 -5.00 -7.61 -2.36
CA VAL A 79 -4.35 -8.61 -1.51
C VAL A 79 -5.17 -8.86 -0.24
N GLY A 80 -5.16 -10.09 0.28
CA GLY A 80 -5.90 -10.43 1.49
C GLY A 80 -7.40 -10.09 1.43
N GLY A 81 -7.99 -10.01 0.23
CA GLY A 81 -9.38 -9.61 0.06
C GLY A 81 -9.66 -8.12 0.29
N MET A 82 -8.62 -7.29 0.22
CA MET A 82 -8.67 -5.84 0.41
C MET A 82 -7.96 -5.12 -0.74
N THR A 83 -8.45 -3.91 -1.01
CA THR A 83 -7.78 -2.93 -1.86
C THR A 83 -6.75 -2.13 -1.08
N GLU A 84 -5.84 -1.44 -1.78
CA GLU A 84 -4.89 -0.49 -1.16
C GLU A 84 -5.57 0.49 -0.19
N GLY A 85 -6.74 1.02 -0.57
CA GLY A 85 -7.50 1.97 0.25
C GLY A 85 -8.08 1.33 1.52
N GLU A 86 -8.54 0.09 1.44
CA GLU A 86 -9.02 -0.67 2.61
C GLU A 86 -7.86 -1.01 3.55
N ILE A 87 -6.72 -1.44 3.03
CA ILE A 87 -5.51 -1.73 3.82
C ILE A 87 -5.04 -0.48 4.57
N ALA A 88 -5.05 0.67 3.91
CA ALA A 88 -4.72 1.94 4.56
C ALA A 88 -5.69 2.26 5.72
N LYS A 89 -7.00 2.06 5.53
CA LYS A 89 -8.00 2.25 6.60
C LYS A 89 -7.78 1.29 7.78
N TRP A 90 -7.53 0.02 7.51
CA TRP A 90 -7.25 -0.97 8.55
C TRP A 90 -5.98 -0.65 9.32
N ARG A 91 -4.91 -0.23 8.64
CA ARG A 91 -3.66 0.20 9.30
C ARG A 91 -3.87 1.42 10.18
N LEU A 92 -4.65 2.40 9.73
CA LEU A 92 -5.02 3.55 10.55
C LEU A 92 -5.83 3.11 11.78
N ALA A 93 -6.87 2.29 11.59
CA ALA A 93 -7.72 1.80 12.69
C ALA A 93 -6.94 0.95 13.71
N ALA A 94 -5.94 0.20 13.26
CA ALA A 94 -5.04 -0.59 14.12
C ALA A 94 -3.93 0.25 14.78
N GLY A 95 -3.90 1.57 14.59
CA GLY A 95 -2.87 2.45 15.16
C GLY A 95 -1.48 2.31 14.52
N LEU A 96 -1.39 1.64 13.36
CA LEU A 96 -0.13 1.44 12.63
C LEU A 96 0.32 2.70 11.86
N ILE A 97 -0.58 3.68 11.71
CA ILE A 97 -0.28 5.04 11.28
C ILE A 97 -0.87 5.98 12.34
N PRO A 98 -0.06 6.83 13.00
CA PRO A 98 -0.59 7.77 13.98
C PRO A 98 -1.57 8.77 13.34
N GLU A 99 -2.52 9.27 14.13
CA GLU A 99 -3.39 10.37 13.70
C GLU A 99 -2.54 11.59 13.30
N GLY A 100 -2.93 12.29 12.23
CA GLY A 100 -2.14 13.39 11.70
C GLY A 100 -0.98 12.97 10.79
N TYR A 101 -0.82 11.67 10.51
CA TYR A 101 0.17 11.14 9.57
C TYR A 101 -0.49 10.47 8.38
N LYS A 102 0.19 10.53 7.24
CA LYS A 102 -0.22 9.90 6.00
C LYS A 102 0.97 9.35 5.25
N ARG A 103 0.73 8.26 4.51
CA ARG A 103 1.71 7.68 3.60
C ARG A 103 1.73 8.42 2.27
N CYS A 104 2.91 8.80 1.81
CA CYS A 104 3.10 9.35 0.46
C CYS A 104 2.93 8.27 -0.62
N SER A 105 2.09 8.52 -1.63
CA SER A 105 1.84 7.63 -2.77
C SER A 105 3.06 7.42 -3.68
N ARG A 106 4.07 8.30 -3.62
CA ARG A 106 5.30 8.23 -4.44
C ARG A 106 6.50 7.63 -3.73
N CYS A 107 6.94 8.20 -2.59
CA CYS A 107 8.09 7.68 -1.85
C CYS A 107 7.74 6.66 -0.76
N HIS A 108 6.45 6.43 -0.51
CA HIS A 108 5.94 5.44 0.44
C HIS A 108 6.31 5.66 1.91
N LEU A 109 6.94 6.77 2.27
CA LEU A 109 7.19 7.14 3.65
C LEU A 109 5.91 7.66 4.33
N VAL A 110 5.76 7.31 5.61
CA VAL A 110 4.75 7.92 6.49
C VAL A 110 5.31 9.26 6.95
N LYS A 111 4.55 10.31 6.68
CA LYS A 111 4.92 11.71 6.91
C LYS A 111 3.75 12.42 7.61
N ALA A 112 4.03 13.52 8.29
CA ALA A 112 2.96 14.31 8.89
C ALA A 112 2.08 14.94 7.79
N LEU A 113 0.78 15.14 8.05
CA LEU A 113 -0.17 15.67 7.06
C LEU A 113 0.20 17.10 6.57
N ASP A 114 0.96 17.85 7.35
CA ASP A 114 1.47 19.18 7.00
C ASP A 114 2.61 19.13 5.96
N GLU A 115 3.29 18.01 5.82
CA GLU A 115 4.25 17.75 4.73
C GLU A 115 3.55 17.52 3.37
N PHE A 116 2.22 17.49 3.35
CA PHE A 116 1.41 17.33 2.15
C PHE A 116 0.69 18.65 1.82
N TYR A 117 0.72 19.02 0.54
CA TYR A 117 0.00 20.19 0.08
C TYR A 117 -1.52 20.01 0.28
N PRO A 118 -2.25 21.08 0.67
CA PRO A 118 -3.71 21.04 0.74
C PRO A 118 -4.36 20.65 -0.58
N HIS A 119 -5.41 19.85 -0.52
CA HIS A 119 -6.20 19.43 -1.68
C HIS A 119 -7.64 19.17 -1.27
N ALA A 120 -8.53 20.15 -1.51
CA ALA A 120 -9.89 20.14 -0.99
C ALA A 120 -10.77 18.98 -1.48
N LEU A 121 -10.40 18.33 -2.59
CA LEU A 121 -11.18 17.21 -3.16
C LEU A 121 -10.83 15.84 -2.58
N THR A 122 -9.83 15.74 -1.69
CA THR A 122 -9.51 14.47 -1.02
C THR A 122 -10.20 14.39 0.33
N LEU A 123 -10.53 13.17 0.75
CA LEU A 123 -11.23 12.89 2.02
C LEU A 123 -10.51 13.49 3.25
N ASP A 124 -9.18 13.55 3.20
CA ASP A 124 -8.34 14.07 4.27
C ASP A 124 -7.85 15.51 4.02
N GLY A 125 -8.33 16.16 2.95
CA GLY A 125 -7.97 17.54 2.60
C GLY A 125 -6.50 17.74 2.18
N ARG A 126 -5.75 16.67 1.94
CA ARG A 126 -4.32 16.68 1.57
C ARG A 126 -4.05 15.86 0.32
N GLN A 127 -3.03 16.25 -0.45
CA GLN A 127 -2.57 15.49 -1.60
C GLN A 127 -2.14 14.06 -1.21
N SER A 128 -2.09 13.16 -2.21
CA SER A 128 -1.60 11.80 -1.98
C SER A 128 -0.07 11.71 -1.94
N ALA A 129 0.65 12.67 -2.53
CA ALA A 129 2.12 12.74 -2.52
C ALA A 129 2.62 13.84 -1.57
N CYS A 130 3.75 13.61 -0.91
CA CYS A 130 4.39 14.63 -0.07
C CYS A 130 4.94 15.79 -0.91
N GLY A 131 5.16 16.94 -0.26
CA GLY A 131 5.63 18.15 -0.92
C GLY A 131 6.98 17.97 -1.64
N GLU A 132 7.88 17.12 -1.12
CA GLU A 132 9.15 16.80 -1.78
C GLU A 132 8.95 16.09 -3.12
N CYS A 133 8.11 15.03 -3.11
CA CYS A 133 7.78 14.30 -4.32
C CYS A 133 6.96 15.14 -5.30
N ASP A 134 6.13 16.07 -4.82
CA ASP A 134 5.41 16.98 -5.70
C ASP A 134 6.35 17.97 -6.39
N ARG A 135 7.21 18.66 -5.64
CA ARG A 135 8.23 19.57 -6.20
C ARG A 135 9.14 18.87 -7.19
N ALA A 136 9.50 17.61 -6.95
CA ALA A 136 10.30 16.82 -7.88
C ALA A 136 9.59 16.64 -9.24
N ILE A 137 8.28 16.45 -9.27
CA ILE A 137 7.52 16.38 -10.52
C ILE A 137 7.37 17.74 -11.17
N GLN A 138 7.10 18.80 -10.40
CA GLN A 138 6.99 20.14 -10.97
C GLN A 138 8.28 20.58 -11.68
N ARG A 139 9.46 20.27 -11.09
CA ARG A 139 10.76 20.52 -11.72
C ARG A 139 10.92 19.77 -13.05
N LYS A 140 10.53 18.49 -13.11
CA LYS A 140 10.59 17.68 -14.34
C LYS A 140 9.66 18.21 -15.44
N ARG A 141 8.50 18.76 -15.07
CA ARG A 141 7.56 19.39 -16.01
C ARG A 141 8.13 20.70 -16.57
N ALA A 142 8.65 21.56 -15.70
CA ALA A 142 9.26 22.83 -16.12
C ALA A 142 10.44 22.63 -17.09
N SER A 143 11.26 21.60 -16.88
CA SER A 143 12.38 21.29 -17.78
C SER A 143 11.97 20.73 -19.15
N HIS A 144 10.76 20.15 -19.27
CA HIS A 144 10.24 19.69 -20.57
C HIS A 144 9.62 20.83 -21.38
N VAL A 145 8.99 21.80 -20.71
CA VAL A 145 8.40 22.99 -21.36
C VAL A 145 9.47 23.87 -22.02
N GLN A 146 10.70 23.91 -21.49
CA GLN A 146 11.81 24.69 -22.07
C GLN A 146 12.46 24.07 -23.31
N LYS A 147 12.12 22.82 -23.69
CA LYS A 147 12.71 22.13 -24.87
C LYS A 147 11.79 22.12 -26.10
N GLY A 148 10.68 22.84 -26.06
CA GLY A 148 9.68 22.91 -27.13
C GLY A 148 9.37 24.31 -27.64
N ALA A 149 10.26 25.28 -27.41
CA ALA A 149 10.17 26.66 -27.92
C ALA A 149 11.31 26.93 -28.90
#